data_AF-A0A7R9F5L9-F1
#
_entry.id   AF-A0A7R9F5L9-F1
#
_cell.length_a   1.000
_cell.length_b   1.000
_cell.length_c   1.000
_cell.angle_alpha   90.00
_cell.angle_beta   90.00
_cell.angle_gamma   90.00
#
_symmetry.space_group_name_H-M   'P 1'
#
loop_
_entity.id
_entity.type
_entity.pdbx_description
1 polymer ?
#
loop_
_entity_poly.entity_id
_entity_poly.type
_entity_poly.pdbx_seq_one_letter_code
_entity_poly.pdbx_strand_id
1 'polypeptide(L)'
;MCTILLSDVALLLYRICRCCRRIYVKLFHTIFHALTIPCVVVGFIAVLDSHNLANPPIANFYSLHSWMGLVTMGLFALQFVVGFFSFLILLCCEGATAAFRASLVPIHATFGITTFMLAVATCLTGLTEKAFFSLGNTYSSLPQEAFVVNSLAMALMGCAIIVGYIVMREDLRYRGHLLVSAQAD
;
A
#
# COMPACT_ATOMS: atom_id res chain seq x y z
N MET A 1 6.98 3.63 6.77
CA MET A 1 7.19 4.72 5.77
C MET A 1 7.66 4.20 4.42
N CYS A 2 8.81 3.50 4.32
CA CYS A 2 9.29 2.95 3.03
C CYS A 2 8.22 2.12 2.28
N THR A 3 7.52 1.25 3.01
CA THR A 3 6.37 0.45 2.54
C THR A 3 5.26 1.29 1.87
N ILE A 4 4.95 2.46 2.42
CA ILE A 4 3.88 3.34 1.93
C ILE A 4 4.32 3.96 0.61
N LEU A 5 5.52 4.54 0.57
CA LEU A 5 6.06 5.20 -0.63
C LEU A 5 6.20 4.24 -1.83
N LEU A 6 6.69 3.02 -1.60
CA LEU A 6 6.78 2.01 -2.66
C LEU A 6 5.39 1.59 -3.16
N SER A 7 4.42 1.47 -2.25
CA SER A 7 3.04 1.13 -2.59
C SER A 7 2.30 2.27 -3.30
N ASP A 8 2.57 3.52 -2.94
CA ASP A 8 2.05 4.73 -3.60
C ASP A 8 2.42 4.74 -5.08
N VAL A 9 3.71 4.57 -5.36
CA VAL A 9 4.23 4.52 -6.73
C VAL A 9 3.56 3.37 -7.47
N ALA A 10 3.50 2.18 -6.87
CA ALA A 10 2.89 1.00 -7.48
C ALA A 10 1.41 1.22 -7.86
N LEU A 11 0.61 1.85 -6.99
CA LEU A 11 -0.80 2.17 -7.24
C LEU A 11 -0.98 3.17 -8.38
N LEU A 12 -0.10 4.17 -8.47
CA LEU A 12 -0.18 5.22 -9.47
C LEU A 12 0.34 4.83 -10.86
N LEU A 13 1.11 3.74 -10.99
CA LEU A 13 1.69 3.32 -12.28
C LEU A 13 0.65 3.20 -13.40
N TYR A 14 -0.53 2.63 -13.13
CA TYR A 14 -1.62 2.51 -14.12
C TYR A 14 -2.29 3.84 -14.48
N ARG A 15 -2.02 4.91 -13.74
CA ARG A 15 -2.51 6.28 -13.99
C ARG A 15 -1.45 7.14 -14.67
N ILE A 16 -0.18 6.94 -14.33
CA ILE A 16 0.94 7.71 -14.89
C ILE A 16 1.40 7.12 -16.23
N CYS A 17 1.64 5.82 -16.31
CA CYS A 17 2.23 5.15 -17.47
C CYS A 17 1.20 4.77 -18.54
N ARG A 18 0.36 5.73 -18.97
CA ARG A 18 -0.73 5.50 -19.94
C ARG A 18 -0.24 5.15 -21.34
N CYS A 19 0.97 5.59 -21.71
CA CYS A 19 1.55 5.34 -23.04
C CYS A 19 2.40 4.05 -23.10
N CYS A 20 2.58 3.36 -21.97
CA CYS A 20 3.41 2.17 -21.90
C CYS A 20 2.61 0.91 -22.24
N ARG A 21 3.28 -0.13 -22.78
CA ARG A 21 2.64 -1.43 -22.96
C ARG A 21 2.15 -1.94 -21.60
N ARG A 22 0.91 -2.44 -21.57
CA ARG A 22 0.23 -2.87 -20.32
C ARG A 22 1.02 -3.93 -19.54
N ILE A 23 1.78 -4.79 -20.23
CA ILE A 23 2.62 -5.79 -19.59
C ILE A 23 3.76 -5.16 -18.78
N TYR A 24 4.38 -4.06 -19.24
CA TYR A 24 5.42 -3.37 -18.49
C TYR A 24 4.85 -2.72 -17.24
N VAL A 25 3.68 -2.08 -17.35
CA VAL A 25 2.99 -1.47 -16.19
C VAL A 25 2.65 -2.54 -15.14
N LYS A 26 2.18 -3.72 -15.57
CA LYS A 26 1.98 -4.88 -14.69
C LYS A 26 3.27 -5.30 -13.98
N LEU A 27 4.35 -5.49 -14.72
CA LEU A 27 5.63 -5.93 -14.17
C LEU A 27 6.18 -4.93 -13.16
N PHE A 28 6.19 -3.63 -13.49
CA PHE A 28 6.62 -2.60 -12.55
C PHE A 28 5.75 -2.56 -11.30
N HIS A 29 4.42 -2.62 -11.45
CA HIS A 29 3.50 -2.68 -10.31
C HIS A 29 3.82 -3.85 -9.37
N THR A 30 4.06 -5.04 -9.93
CA THR A 30 4.47 -6.21 -9.16
C THR A 30 5.85 -6.02 -8.53
N ILE A 31 6.83 -5.47 -9.24
CA ILE A 31 8.19 -5.24 -8.71
C ILE A 31 8.15 -4.28 -7.53
N PHE A 32 7.46 -3.14 -7.63
CA PHE A 32 7.38 -2.18 -6.52
C PHE A 32 6.69 -2.79 -5.30
N HIS A 33 5.61 -3.56 -5.47
CA HIS A 33 5.02 -4.30 -4.35
C HIS A 33 5.94 -5.41 -3.82
N ALA A 34 6.72 -6.07 -4.67
CA ALA A 34 7.69 -7.07 -4.23
C ALA A 34 8.81 -6.44 -3.39
N LEU A 35 9.27 -5.23 -3.74
CA LEU A 35 10.24 -4.47 -2.96
C LEU A 35 9.70 -4.04 -1.59
N THR A 36 8.38 -3.92 -1.44
CA THR A 36 7.74 -3.65 -0.15
C THR A 36 7.85 -4.84 0.83
N ILE A 37 7.91 -6.08 0.34
CA ILE A 37 7.95 -7.30 1.17
C ILE A 37 9.14 -7.28 2.17
N PRO A 38 10.41 -7.13 1.74
CA PRO A 38 11.53 -7.10 2.68
C PRO A 38 11.42 -5.93 3.68
N CYS A 39 10.90 -4.77 3.27
CA CYS A 39 10.70 -3.65 4.19
C CYS A 39 9.69 -3.98 5.31
N VAL A 40 8.60 -4.68 4.98
CA VAL A 40 7.61 -5.13 5.96
C VAL A 40 8.22 -6.19 6.89
N VAL A 41 8.92 -7.17 6.34
CA VAL A 41 9.55 -8.25 7.13
C VAL A 41 10.57 -7.69 8.12
N VAL A 42 11.49 -6.84 7.65
CA VAL A 42 12.50 -6.22 8.53
C VAL A 42 11.85 -5.36 9.60
N GLY A 43 10.86 -4.53 9.25
CA GLY A 43 10.15 -3.71 10.23
C GLY A 43 9.40 -4.53 11.29
N PHE A 44 8.78 -5.64 10.88
CA PHE A 44 8.05 -6.52 11.78
C PHE A 44 8.97 -7.30 12.74
N ILE A 45 10.08 -7.83 12.23
CA ILE A 45 11.09 -8.48 13.08
C ILE A 45 11.69 -7.46 14.05
N ALA A 46 12.04 -6.26 13.57
CA ALA A 46 12.62 -5.22 14.41
C ALA A 46 11.73 -4.83 15.60
N VAL A 47 10.41 -4.71 15.41
CA VAL A 47 9.50 -4.40 16.54
C VAL A 47 9.38 -5.57 17.51
N LEU A 48 9.27 -6.82 17.01
CA LEU A 48 9.22 -8.00 17.87
C LEU A 48 10.49 -8.16 18.71
N ASP A 49 11.65 -8.00 18.09
CA ASP A 49 12.94 -8.05 18.79
C ASP A 49 13.04 -6.92 19.81
N SER A 50 12.63 -5.69 19.46
CA SER A 50 12.65 -4.57 20.40
C SER A 50 11.80 -4.80 21.66
N HIS A 51 10.68 -5.51 21.52
CA HIS A 51 9.81 -5.84 22.64
C HIS A 51 10.33 -7.03 23.46
N ASN A 52 10.75 -8.10 22.77
CA ASN A 52 11.17 -9.35 23.40
C ASN A 52 12.52 -9.22 24.12
N LEU A 53 13.42 -8.38 23.59
CA LEU A 53 14.74 -8.14 24.16
C LEU A 53 14.77 -6.97 25.17
N ALA A 54 13.65 -6.28 25.36
CA ALA A 54 13.52 -5.27 26.42
C ALA A 54 13.59 -5.90 27.81
N ASN A 55 14.00 -5.11 28.80
CA ASN A 55 14.10 -5.54 30.20
C ASN A 55 13.33 -4.58 31.11
N PRO A 56 12.15 -4.96 31.63
CA PRO A 56 11.43 -6.21 31.36
C PRO A 56 10.87 -6.28 29.92
N PRO A 57 10.55 -7.47 29.40
CA PRO A 57 9.94 -7.62 28.08
C PRO A 57 8.63 -6.85 27.95
N ILE A 58 8.40 -6.27 26.77
CA ILE A 58 7.16 -5.55 26.45
C ILE A 58 6.17 -6.54 25.82
N ALA A 59 4.90 -6.48 26.21
CA ALA A 59 3.88 -7.33 25.63
C ALA A 59 3.70 -7.02 24.12
N ASN A 60 3.52 -8.06 23.30
CA ASN A 60 3.24 -7.91 21.88
C ASN A 60 1.73 -7.86 21.61
N PHE A 61 1.34 -7.23 20.50
CA PHE A 61 -0.02 -7.30 19.93
C PHE A 61 -1.17 -6.81 20.81
N TYR A 62 -0.91 -5.92 21.78
CA TYR A 62 -1.96 -5.37 22.65
C TYR A 62 -2.56 -4.05 22.15
N SER A 63 -1.86 -3.31 21.28
CA SER A 63 -2.31 -2.00 20.82
C SER A 63 -3.16 -2.07 19.55
N LEU A 64 -4.06 -1.11 19.35
CA LEU A 64 -4.85 -1.03 18.11
C LEU A 64 -3.96 -0.92 16.87
N HIS A 65 -2.83 -0.19 16.98
CA HIS A 65 -1.82 -0.11 15.93
C HIS A 65 -1.34 -1.50 15.49
N SER A 66 -1.00 -2.36 16.45
CA SER A 66 -0.52 -3.72 16.16
C SER A 66 -1.56 -4.61 15.48
N TRP A 67 -2.84 -4.50 15.86
CA TRP A 67 -3.93 -5.24 15.21
C TRP A 67 -4.18 -4.75 13.78
N MET A 68 -4.22 -3.44 13.57
CA MET A 68 -4.32 -2.86 12.23
C MET A 68 -3.13 -3.24 11.35
N GLY A 69 -1.92 -3.29 11.92
CA GLY A 69 -0.71 -3.75 11.25
C GLY A 69 -0.80 -5.19 10.79
N LEU A 70 -1.24 -6.12 11.66
CA LEU A 70 -1.44 -7.53 11.30
C LEU A 70 -2.47 -7.69 10.17
N VAL A 71 -3.61 -7.01 10.26
CA VAL A 71 -4.63 -7.05 9.20
C VAL A 71 -4.08 -6.50 7.88
N THR A 72 -3.35 -5.38 7.94
CA THR A 72 -2.70 -4.78 6.76
C THR A 72 -1.70 -5.75 6.11
N MET A 73 -0.84 -6.38 6.91
CA MET A 73 0.15 -7.34 6.42
C MET A 73 -0.51 -8.57 5.79
N GLY A 74 -1.56 -9.11 6.42
CA GLY A 74 -2.32 -10.24 5.90
C GLY A 74 -3.02 -9.92 4.59
N LEU A 75 -3.71 -8.78 4.52
CA LEU A 75 -4.35 -8.31 3.29
C LEU A 75 -3.32 -8.04 2.18
N PHE A 76 -2.19 -7.42 2.50
CA PHE A 76 -1.12 -7.17 1.54
C PHE A 76 -0.56 -8.47 0.96
N ALA A 77 -0.26 -9.46 1.81
CA ALA A 77 0.23 -10.76 1.37
C ALA A 77 -0.79 -11.48 0.47
N LEU A 78 -2.07 -11.47 0.88
CA LEU A 78 -3.15 -12.05 0.07
C LEU A 78 -3.28 -11.34 -1.29
N GLN A 79 -3.27 -10.01 -1.31
CA GLN A 79 -3.35 -9.23 -2.55
C GLN A 79 -2.16 -9.48 -3.46
N PHE A 80 -0.94 -9.58 -2.90
CA PHE A 80 0.25 -9.88 -3.68
C PHE A 80 0.18 -11.26 -4.32
N VAL A 81 -0.15 -12.31 -3.54
CA VAL A 81 -0.29 -13.68 -4.04
C VAL A 81 -1.39 -13.76 -5.09
N VAL A 82 -2.62 -13.33 -4.76
CA VAL A 82 -3.75 -13.40 -5.69
C VAL A 82 -3.47 -12.59 -6.95
N GLY A 83 -2.90 -11.38 -6.82
CA GLY A 83 -2.55 -10.53 -7.96
C GLY A 83 -1.47 -11.14 -8.85
N PHE A 84 -0.43 -11.72 -8.27
CA PHE A 84 0.66 -12.39 -9.00
C PHE A 84 0.15 -13.58 -9.81
N PHE A 85 -0.60 -14.49 -9.17
CA PHE A 85 -1.15 -15.66 -9.86
C PHE A 85 -2.16 -15.25 -10.93
N SER A 86 -3.14 -14.41 -10.59
CA SER A 86 -4.23 -14.07 -11.50
C SER A 86 -3.82 -13.15 -12.64
N PHE A 87 -2.95 -12.16 -12.43
CA PHE A 87 -2.65 -11.14 -13.43
C PHE A 87 -1.30 -11.27 -14.12
N LEU A 88 -0.42 -12.20 -13.68
CA LEU A 88 0.82 -12.57 -14.37
C LEU A 88 0.82 -14.05 -14.81
N ILE A 89 0.69 -15.02 -13.90
CA ILE A 89 0.82 -16.44 -14.27
C ILE A 89 -0.29 -16.89 -15.21
N LEU A 90 -1.55 -16.57 -14.89
CA LEU A 90 -2.68 -16.97 -15.72
C LEU A 90 -2.71 -16.27 -17.10
N LEU A 91 -1.83 -15.31 -17.37
CA LEU A 91 -1.67 -14.76 -18.73
C LEU A 91 -1.16 -15.82 -19.72
N CYS A 92 -0.41 -16.83 -19.27
CA CYS A 92 0.04 -17.93 -20.13
C CYS A 92 -1.13 -18.73 -20.73
N CYS A 93 -2.30 -18.71 -20.06
CA CYS A 93 -3.53 -19.37 -20.49
C CYS A 93 -4.60 -18.32 -20.81
N GLU A 94 -4.28 -17.36 -21.69
CA GLU A 94 -5.03 -16.11 -21.83
C GLU A 94 -6.53 -16.33 -22.10
N GLY A 95 -6.87 -17.22 -23.04
CA GLY A 95 -8.25 -17.50 -23.45
C GLY A 95 -9.09 -18.19 -22.37
N ALA A 96 -8.56 -19.23 -21.73
CA ALA A 96 -9.32 -20.03 -20.76
C ALA A 96 -9.62 -19.28 -19.44
N THR A 97 -8.82 -18.28 -19.09
CA THR A 97 -8.90 -17.61 -17.78
C THR A 97 -9.32 -16.14 -17.87
N ALA A 98 -9.65 -15.63 -19.07
CA ALA A 98 -10.02 -14.23 -19.29
C ALA A 98 -11.21 -13.77 -18.43
N ALA A 99 -12.30 -14.54 -18.40
CA ALA A 99 -13.49 -14.20 -17.63
C ALA A 99 -13.21 -14.14 -16.12
N PHE A 100 -12.46 -15.11 -15.60
CA PHE A 100 -12.05 -15.16 -14.20
C PHE A 100 -11.14 -13.97 -13.81
N ARG A 101 -10.14 -13.66 -14.64
CA ARG A 101 -9.30 -12.48 -14.40
C ARG A 101 -10.13 -11.20 -14.41
N ALA A 102 -11.07 -11.07 -15.35
CA ALA A 102 -11.93 -9.89 -15.46
C ALA A 102 -12.80 -9.69 -14.20
N SER A 103 -13.36 -10.76 -13.63
CA SER A 103 -14.15 -10.67 -12.39
C SER A 103 -13.30 -10.34 -11.15
N LEU A 104 -12.01 -10.70 -11.15
CA LEU A 104 -11.09 -10.36 -10.06
C LEU A 104 -10.59 -8.92 -10.08
N VAL A 105 -10.60 -8.22 -11.22
CA VAL A 105 -10.12 -6.82 -11.32
C VAL A 105 -10.78 -5.88 -10.29
N PRO A 106 -12.12 -5.79 -10.17
CA PRO A 106 -12.74 -4.88 -9.21
C PRO A 106 -12.45 -5.27 -7.76
N ILE A 107 -12.31 -6.57 -7.47
CA ILE A 107 -11.96 -7.08 -6.14
C ILE A 107 -10.53 -6.65 -5.79
N HIS A 108 -9.57 -6.95 -6.66
CA HIS A 108 -8.17 -6.59 -6.46
C HIS A 108 -7.97 -5.08 -6.33
N ALA A 109 -8.63 -4.29 -7.18
CA ALA A 109 -8.54 -2.82 -7.11
C ALA A 109 -9.10 -2.27 -5.79
N THR A 110 -10.28 -2.72 -5.36
CA THR A 110 -10.91 -2.28 -4.11
C THR A 110 -10.07 -2.66 -2.91
N PHE A 111 -9.69 -3.93 -2.79
CA PHE A 111 -8.87 -4.39 -1.66
C PHE A 111 -7.46 -3.79 -1.69
N GLY A 112 -6.89 -3.50 -2.85
CA GLY A 112 -5.63 -2.78 -2.99
C GLY A 112 -5.68 -1.38 -2.37
N ILE A 113 -6.71 -0.59 -2.71
CA ILE A 113 -6.92 0.75 -2.13
C ILE A 113 -7.22 0.66 -0.63
N THR A 114 -8.08 -0.26 -0.21
CA THR A 114 -8.40 -0.47 1.21
C THR A 114 -7.15 -0.83 2.02
N THR A 115 -6.32 -1.74 1.51
CA THR A 115 -5.05 -2.14 2.17
C THR A 115 -4.11 -0.95 2.28
N PHE A 116 -4.02 -0.12 1.24
CA PHE A 116 -3.22 1.09 1.25
C PHE A 116 -3.69 2.09 2.31
N MET A 117 -5.00 2.38 2.36
CA MET A 117 -5.57 3.27 3.38
C MET A 117 -5.35 2.73 4.80
N LEU A 118 -5.48 1.41 4.98
CA LEU A 118 -5.20 0.77 6.27
C LEU A 118 -3.72 0.85 6.65
N ALA A 119 -2.80 0.73 5.69
CA ALA A 119 -1.36 0.92 5.91
C ALA A 119 -1.02 2.34 6.37
N VAL A 120 -1.64 3.35 5.74
CA VAL A 120 -1.50 4.76 6.16
C VAL A 120 -2.06 4.94 7.57
N ALA A 121 -3.29 4.49 7.83
CA ALA A 121 -3.90 4.59 9.16
C ALA A 121 -3.07 3.89 10.25
N THR A 122 -2.52 2.72 9.94
CA THR A 122 -1.59 1.99 10.82
C THR A 122 -0.32 2.79 11.08
N CYS A 123 0.24 3.46 10.07
CA CYS A 123 1.42 4.31 10.25
C CYS A 123 1.11 5.53 11.12
N LEU A 124 -0.06 6.17 10.95
CA LEU A 124 -0.47 7.31 11.77
C LEU A 124 -0.68 6.92 13.23
N THR A 125 -1.32 5.77 13.50
CA THR A 125 -1.49 5.27 14.87
C THR A 125 -0.15 4.89 15.49
N GLY A 126 0.77 4.30 14.73
CA GLY A 126 2.13 3.96 15.20
C GLY A 126 3.00 5.18 15.51
N LEU A 127 2.95 6.21 14.66
CA LEU A 127 3.62 7.50 14.93
C LEU A 127 3.07 8.15 16.20
N THR A 128 1.74 8.14 16.36
CA THR A 128 1.07 8.69 17.54
C THR A 128 1.45 7.92 18.81
N GLU A 129 1.39 6.60 18.78
CA GLU A 129 1.79 5.72 19.89
C GLU A 129 3.26 5.97 20.28
N LYS A 130 4.16 6.04 19.28
CA LYS A 130 5.57 6.30 19.53
C LYS A 130 5.84 7.69 20.09
N ALA A 131 5.12 8.71 19.63
CA ALA A 131 5.22 10.06 20.15
C ALA A 131 4.79 10.12 21.62
N PHE A 132 3.65 9.52 21.97
CA PHE A 132 3.19 9.48 23.36
C PHE A 132 4.13 8.69 24.28
N PHE A 133 4.65 7.55 23.83
CA PHE A 133 5.57 6.76 24.67
C PHE A 133 6.94 7.41 24.84
N SER A 134 7.42 8.16 23.84
CA SER A 134 8.75 8.75 23.89
C SER A 134 8.76 10.14 24.53
N LEU A 135 7.71 10.95 24.30
CA LEU A 135 7.63 12.34 24.77
C LEU A 135 6.72 12.51 26.01
N GLY A 136 5.80 11.57 26.24
CA GLY A 136 4.91 11.57 27.40
C GLY A 136 4.16 12.90 27.57
N ASN A 137 4.23 13.46 28.78
CA ASN A 137 3.60 14.73 29.12
C ASN A 137 4.18 15.93 28.36
N THR A 138 5.41 15.81 27.85
CA THR A 138 6.06 16.88 27.08
C THR A 138 5.47 17.00 25.68
N TYR A 139 4.75 15.99 25.17
CA TYR A 139 4.17 16.07 23.83
C TYR A 139 3.23 17.27 23.66
N SER A 140 2.49 17.64 24.71
CA SER A 140 1.53 18.75 24.69
C SER A 140 2.19 20.13 24.62
N SER A 141 3.46 20.26 25.02
CA SER A 141 4.22 21.50 24.87
C SER A 141 4.82 21.66 23.47
N LEU A 142 4.54 20.73 22.54
CA LEU A 142 5.01 20.72 21.16
C LEU A 142 6.53 20.95 21.04
N PRO A 143 7.37 20.06 21.61
CA PRO A 143 8.80 20.11 21.37
C PRO A 143 9.11 19.86 19.89
N GLN A 144 10.35 20.13 19.46
CA GLN A 144 10.75 20.04 18.05
C GLN A 144 10.46 18.67 17.44
N GLU A 145 10.66 17.60 18.22
CA GLU A 145 10.37 16.22 17.83
C GLU A 145 8.87 16.02 17.55
N ALA A 146 7.99 16.64 18.35
CA ALA A 146 6.55 16.58 18.14
C ALA A 146 6.14 17.29 16.84
N PHE A 147 6.76 18.44 16.53
CA PHE A 147 6.54 19.12 15.25
C PHE A 147 6.95 18.25 14.07
N VAL A 148 8.09 17.58 14.14
CA VAL A 148 8.57 16.69 13.07
C VAL A 148 7.63 15.50 12.87
N VAL A 149 7.24 14.81 13.95
CA VAL A 149 6.34 13.65 13.87
C VAL A 149 4.98 14.04 13.33
N ASN A 150 4.39 15.14 13.82
CA ASN A 150 3.09 15.62 13.34
C ASN A 150 3.14 16.08 11.88
N SER A 151 4.18 16.80 11.49
CA SER A 151 4.35 17.25 10.10
C SER A 151 4.47 16.06 9.15
N LEU A 152 5.24 15.03 9.56
CA LEU A 152 5.36 13.80 8.81
C LEU A 152 4.02 13.04 8.71
N ALA A 153 3.28 12.93 9.81
CA ALA A 153 1.96 12.30 9.82
C ALA A 153 0.97 13.04 8.88
N MET A 154 0.96 14.36 8.91
CA MET A 154 0.14 15.19 8.02
C MET A 154 0.56 15.07 6.56
N ALA A 155 1.86 14.99 6.27
CA ALA A 155 2.36 14.76 4.91
C ALA A 155 1.88 13.40 4.38
N LEU A 156 1.98 12.33 5.18
CA LEU A 156 1.49 11.00 4.81
C LEU A 156 -0.03 11.00 4.56
N MET A 157 -0.81 11.68 5.40
CA MET A 157 -2.25 11.84 5.19
C MET A 157 -2.55 12.59 3.88
N GLY A 158 -1.84 13.69 3.61
CA GLY A 158 -1.96 14.45 2.36
C GLY A 158 -1.67 13.59 1.13
N CYS A 159 -0.57 12.82 1.16
CA CYS A 159 -0.24 11.85 0.11
C CYS A 159 -1.36 10.83 -0.09
N ALA A 160 -1.90 10.25 0.99
CA ALA A 160 -2.96 9.25 0.91
C ALA A 160 -4.25 9.80 0.29
N ILE A 161 -4.64 11.03 0.64
CA ILE A 161 -5.80 11.71 0.06
C ILE A 161 -5.59 11.92 -1.45
N ILE A 162 -4.43 12.42 -1.85
CA ILE A 162 -4.09 12.68 -3.26
C ILE A 162 -4.07 11.38 -4.06
N VAL A 163 -3.37 10.34 -3.57
CA VAL A 163 -3.30 9.03 -4.22
C VAL A 163 -4.69 8.41 -4.33
N GLY A 164 -5.46 8.40 -3.25
CA GLY A 164 -6.82 7.89 -3.22
C GLY A 164 -7.71 8.60 -4.25
N TYR A 165 -7.67 9.93 -4.29
CA TYR A 165 -8.39 10.71 -5.29
C TYR A 165 -7.98 10.33 -6.71
N ILE A 166 -6.68 10.29 -7.03
CA ILE A 166 -6.19 9.97 -8.38
C ILE A 166 -6.62 8.55 -8.80
N VAL A 167 -6.53 7.58 -7.90
CA VAL A 167 -6.88 6.17 -8.20
C VAL A 167 -8.38 6.02 -8.44
N MET A 168 -9.22 6.72 -7.66
CA MET A 168 -10.68 6.65 -7.78
C MET A 168 -11.26 7.46 -8.96
N ARG A 169 -10.49 8.37 -9.56
CA ARG A 169 -10.98 9.16 -10.70
C ARG A 169 -10.98 8.35 -12.00
N GLU A 170 -12.17 8.11 -12.54
CA GLU A 170 -12.38 7.37 -13.78
C GLU A 170 -11.77 8.06 -15.02
N ASP A 171 -11.72 9.40 -15.05
CA ASP A 171 -11.08 10.13 -16.16
C ASP A 171 -9.56 9.89 -16.26
N LEU A 172 -8.95 9.53 -15.13
CA LEU A 172 -7.52 9.20 -15.06
C LEU A 172 -7.27 7.70 -15.31
N ARG A 173 -8.33 6.88 -15.31
CA ARG A 173 -8.24 5.47 -15.67
C ARG A 173 -7.94 5.37 -17.15
N TYR A 174 -6.96 4.52 -17.50
CA TYR A 174 -6.63 4.25 -18.89
C TYR A 174 -7.88 3.78 -19.64
N ARG A 175 -8.43 4.65 -20.50
CA ARG A 175 -9.43 4.27 -21.50
C ARG A 175 -8.66 3.75 -22.70
N GLY A 176 -8.69 2.44 -22.89
CA GLY A 176 -8.33 1.86 -24.18
C GLY A 176 -9.42 2.21 -25.19
N HIS A 177 -9.48 3.47 -25.63
CA HIS A 177 -10.29 3.82 -26.78
C HIS A 177 -9.64 3.16 -28.01
N LEU A 178 -10.24 2.04 -28.43
CA LEU A 178 -10.75 1.87 -29.79
C LEU A 178 -10.00 2.68 -30.86
N LEU A 179 -8.79 2.25 -31.23
CA LEU A 179 -8.15 2.66 -32.49
C LEU A 179 -8.47 1.66 -33.62
N VAL A 180 -9.68 1.08 -33.61
CA VAL A 180 -10.10 0.06 -34.61
C VAL A 180 -11.29 0.52 -35.47
N SER A 181 -11.92 1.68 -35.22
CA SER A 181 -13.10 2.10 -36.00
C SER A 181 -13.00 3.48 -36.67
N ALA A 182 -11.81 3.95 -37.03
CA ALA A 182 -11.64 5.22 -37.77
C ALA A 182 -10.98 5.05 -39.15
N GLN A 183 -10.95 3.84 -39.72
CA GLN A 183 -10.45 3.58 -41.09
C GLN A 183 -11.34 2.63 -41.88
N ALA A 184 -12.67 2.76 -41.74
CA ALA A 184 -13.62 2.12 -42.63
C ALA A 184 -14.59 3.17 -43.14
N ASP A 185 -14.10 4.01 -44.04
CA ASP A 185 -14.85 4.70 -45.10
C ASP A 185 -13.99 4.67 -46.36
#